data_AF-M1ZUU4-F1
#
_entry.id   AF-M1ZUU4-F1
#
_cell.length_a   1.000
_cell.length_b   1.000
_cell.length_c   1.000
_cell.angle_alpha   90.00
_cell.angle_beta   90.00
_cell.angle_gamma   90.00
#
_symmetry.space_group_name_H-M   'P 1'
#
loop_
_entity.id
_entity.type
_entity.pdbx_description
1 polymer ?
#
loop_
_entity_poly.entity_id
_entity_poly.type
_entity_poly.pdbx_seq_one_letter_code
_entity_poly.pdbx_strand_id
1 'polypeptide(L)' 'MMKATPKFNKEFGKWVIDIETEDGEIIPVGKTINEEINLWEISKWDSKEQAEEWIKARPAILVLTY' A
#
# COMPACT_ATOMS: atom_id res chain seq x y z
N MET A 1 -6.88 5.00 11.63
CA MET A 1 -6.30 3.83 10.92
C MET A 1 -6.46 4.06 9.44
N MET A 2 -5.40 3.85 8.67
CA MET A 2 -5.41 4.12 7.23
C MET A 2 -5.93 2.89 6.48
N LYS A 3 -6.70 3.10 5.42
CA LYS A 3 -7.20 2.00 4.59
C LYS A 3 -6.15 1.69 3.54
N ALA A 4 -5.83 0.42 3.34
CA ALA A 4 -4.85 -0.03 2.38
C ALA A 4 -5.51 -0.96 1.36
N THR A 5 -5.48 -0.57 0.10
CA THR A 5 -6.10 -1.31 -1.01
C THR A 5 -5.02 -1.81 -1.97
N PRO A 6 -4.85 -3.13 -2.11
CA PRO A 6 -3.91 -3.69 -3.09
C PRO A 6 -4.45 -3.52 -4.51
N LYS A 7 -3.64 -2.95 -5.40
CA LYS A 7 -4.00 -2.63 -6.77
C LYS A 7 -2.90 -3.06 -7.73
N PHE A 8 -3.28 -3.66 -8.86
CA PHE A 8 -2.30 -4.01 -9.88
C PHE A 8 -1.92 -2.79 -10.72
N ASN A 9 -0.63 -2.46 -10.75
CA ASN A 9 -0.08 -1.39 -11.56
C ASN A 9 0.45 -1.91 -12.90
N LYS A 10 -0.27 -1.59 -13.97
CA LYS A 10 0.08 -2.02 -15.33
C LYS A 10 1.38 -1.41 -15.87
N GLU A 11 1.75 -0.22 -15.42
CA GLU A 11 2.97 0.46 -15.91
C GLU A 11 4.24 -0.23 -15.40
N PHE A 12 4.18 -0.77 -14.18
CA PHE A 12 5.30 -1.47 -13.55
C PHE A 12 5.19 -3.00 -13.65
N GLY A 13 4.04 -3.51 -14.09
CA GLY A 13 3.75 -4.95 -14.08
C GLY A 13 3.73 -5.54 -12.67
N LYS A 14 3.45 -4.74 -11.64
CA LYS A 14 3.55 -5.10 -10.23
C LYS A 14 2.32 -4.67 -9.45
N TRP A 15 2.08 -5.31 -8.32
CA TRP A 15 1.10 -4.86 -7.34
C TRP A 15 1.64 -3.67 -6.56
N VAL A 16 0.78 -2.69 -6.28
CA VAL A 16 1.00 -1.51 -5.43
C VAL A 16 -0.09 -1.47 -4.37
N ILE A 17 0.11 -0.68 -3.33
CA ILE A 17 -0.86 -0.53 -2.24
C ILE A 17 -1.27 0.93 -2.17
N ASP A 18 -2.52 1.22 -2.48
CA ASP A 18 -3.10 2.55 -2.32
C ASP A 18 -3.53 2.70 -0.85
N ILE A 19 -2.85 3.59 -0.12
CA ILE A 19 -3.17 3.90 1.28
C ILE A 19 -3.98 5.19 1.33
N GLU A 20 -5.24 5.09 1.76
CA GLU A 20 -6.11 6.23 2.05
C GLU A 20 -5.87 6.69 3.50
N THR A 21 -5.37 7.92 3.64
CA THR A 21 -5.19 8.57 4.94
C THR A 21 -6.51 9.06 5.51
N GLU A 22 -6.54 9.41 6.80
CA GLU A 22 -7.73 9.96 7.44
C GLU A 22 -8.13 11.33 6.87
N ASP A 23 -7.20 12.02 6.21
CA ASP A 23 -7.45 13.29 5.49
C ASP A 23 -8.05 13.09 4.09
N GLY A 24 -8.22 11.83 3.66
CA GLY A 24 -8.76 11.49 2.34
C GLY A 24 -7.72 11.52 1.21
N GLU A 25 -6.44 11.64 1.55
CA GLU A 25 -5.36 11.55 0.58
C GLU A 25 -5.04 10.08 0.25
N ILE A 26 -4.81 9.79 -1.03
CA ILE A 26 -4.45 8.45 -1.49
C ILE A 26 -2.97 8.44 -1.81
N ILE A 27 -2.21 7.67 -1.04
CA ILE A 27 -0.77 7.51 -1.17
C ILE A 27 -0.48 6.14 -1.81
N PRO A 28 0.00 6.10 -3.07
CA PRO A 28 0.39 4.84 -3.70
C PRO A 28 1.74 4.36 -3.15
N VAL A 29 1.69 3.46 -2.16
CA VAL A 29 2.86 2.75 -1.65
C VAL A 29 3.34 1.76 -2.70
N GLY A 30 4.63 1.84 -2.99
CA GLY A 30 5.28 1.16 -4.10
C GLY A 30 5.85 2.10 -5.16
N LYS A 31 5.31 3.33 -5.28
CA LYS A 31 5.82 4.35 -6.22
C LYS A 31 6.55 5.51 -5.55
N THR A 32 6.28 5.77 -4.27
CA THR A 32 6.70 7.02 -3.63
C THR A 32 7.22 6.76 -2.21
N ILE A 33 8.26 7.51 -1.82
CA ILE A 33 8.70 7.63 -0.42
C ILE A 33 7.73 8.60 0.24
N ASN A 34 6.91 8.14 1.18
CA ASN A 34 6.07 9.05 1.96
C ASN A 34 6.62 9.15 3.39
N GLU A 35 7.25 10.29 3.68
CA GLU A 35 7.86 10.60 4.97
C GLU A 35 6.82 10.82 6.09
N GLU A 36 5.61 11.29 5.77
CA GLU A 36 4.54 11.55 6.75
C GLU A 36 4.01 10.25 7.37
N ILE A 37 3.89 9.18 6.58
CA ILE A 37 3.44 7.88 7.06
C ILE A 37 4.62 6.94 7.41
N ASN A 38 5.86 7.42 7.27
CA ASN A 38 7.10 6.66 7.48
C ASN A 38 7.11 5.30 6.74
N LEU A 39 6.39 5.20 5.62
CA LEU A 39 6.29 3.97 4.83
C LEU A 39 7.22 4.08 3.63
N TRP A 40 8.42 3.52 3.81
CA TRP A 40 9.41 3.35 2.77
C TRP A 40 9.20 2.00 2.10
N GLU A 41 8.39 1.94 1.04
CA GLU A 41 8.35 0.72 0.24
C GLU A 41 8.29 0.99 -1.26
N ILE A 42 9.33 0.53 -1.95
CA ILE A 42 9.38 0.39 -3.40
C ILE A 42 8.55 -0.85 -3.78
N SER A 43 7.80 -0.78 -4.87
CA SER A 43 6.92 -1.88 -5.34
C SER A 43 7.71 -3.19 -5.50
N LYS A 44 7.53 -4.12 -4.55
CA LYS A 44 8.19 -5.43 -4.56
C LYS A 44 7.21 -6.60 -4.76
N TRP A 45 5.92 -6.33 -4.87
CA TRP A 45 4.89 -7.36 -4.92
C TRP A 45 4.60 -7.77 -6.36
N ASP A 46 4.93 -9.01 -6.70
CA ASP A 46 4.60 -9.63 -7.99
C ASP A 46 3.19 -10.24 -7.98
N SER A 47 2.65 -10.51 -6.78
CA SER A 47 1.30 -11.06 -6.57
C SER A 47 0.47 -10.25 -5.59
N LYS A 48 -0.86 -10.29 -5.75
CA LYS A 48 -1.83 -9.66 -4.84
C LYS A 48 -1.63 -10.13 -3.40
N GLU A 49 -1.42 -11.44 -3.23
CA GLU A 49 -1.24 -12.06 -1.92
C GLU A 49 -0.08 -11.45 -1.14
N GLN A 50 1.05 -11.17 -1.80
CA GLN A 50 2.21 -10.56 -1.14
C GLN A 50 1.89 -9.12 -0.68
N ALA A 51 1.11 -8.37 -1.46
CA ALA A 51 0.65 -7.04 -1.08
C ALA A 51 -0.33 -7.11 0.11
N GLU A 52 -1.25 -8.10 0.11
CA GLU A 52 -2.18 -8.34 1.22
C GLU A 52 -1.48 -8.77 2.51
N GLU A 53 -0.50 -9.68 2.42
CA GLU A 53 0.31 -10.12 3.55
C GLU A 53 1.09 -8.95 4.17
N TRP A 54 1.61 -8.05 3.34
CA TRP A 54 2.31 -6.86 3.83
C TRP A 54 1.41 -5.92 4.63
N ILE A 55 0.16 -5.75 4.18
CA ILE A 55 -0.85 -4.95 4.90
C ILE A 55 -1.19 -5.64 6.23
N LYS A 56 -1.43 -6.96 6.20
CA LYS A 56 -1.73 -7.78 7.37
C LYS A 56 -0.57 -7.82 8.38
N ALA A 57 0.67 -7.62 7.94
CA ALA A 57 1.83 -7.50 8.82
C ALA A 57 1.88 -6.15 9.58
N ARG A 58 1.04 -5.17 9.22
CA ARG A 58 0.96 -3.84 9.85
C ARG A 58 -0.44 -3.50 10.36
N PRO A 59 -1.06 -4.35 11.19
CA PRO A 59 -2.45 -4.16 11.63
C PRO A 59 -2.63 -2.97 12.59
N ALA A 60 -1.53 -2.45 13.16
CA ALA A 60 -1.56 -1.29 14.05
C ALA A 60 -1.79 0.04 13.30
N ILE A 61 -1.51 0.08 12.00
CA ILE A 61 -1.52 1.31 11.19
C ILE A 61 -2.47 1.17 10.01
N LEU A 62 -2.52 -0.01 9.39
CA LEU A 62 -3.23 -0.29 8.14
C LEU A 62 -4.38 -1.26 8.35
N VAL A 63 -5.47 -1.01 7.63
CA VAL A 63 -6.62 -1.91 7.47
C VAL A 63 -6.71 -2.32 6.01
N LEU A 64 -6.70 -3.64 5.76
CA LEU A 64 -6.89 -4.16 4.41
C LEU A 64 -8.33 -3.91 3.94
N THR A 65 -8.47 -3.26 2.79
CA THR A 65 -9.75 -2.99 2.12
C THR A 65 -9.77 -3.61 0.73
N TYR A 66 -10.97 -4.03 0.29
CA TYR A 66 -11.21 -4.74 -0.98
C TYR A 66 -11.97 -3.89 -1.98
#